data_AF-A0A1M6VB29-F1
#
_entry.id   AF-A0A1M6VB29-F1
#
_cell.length_a   1.000
_cell.length_b   1.000
_cell.length_c   1.000
_cell.angle_alpha   90.00
_cell.angle_beta   90.00
_cell.angle_gamma   90.00
#
_symmetry.space_group_name_H-M   'P 1'
#
loop_
_entity.id
_entity.type
_entity.pdbx_description
1 polymer ?
#
loop_
_entity_poly.entity_id
_entity_poly.type
_entity_poly.pdbx_seq_one_letter_code
_entity_poly.pdbx_strand_id
1 'polypeptide(L)'
;MVMEKKEFIIRIEGNFGQLSTDTITKIMGNIKARDFEKIISHLDLEANPRASKICAVTDAIQDTISNSPHLFPFKSKGVLLATSNYTMLERNRIRISIDDPSIEGILDGGHNTLAIGLDILRAAYDYNDERIPCKVKTWNEFKSVWNNYKDKIAEYIEADSKMKKPHLDYMIPVEIHIPTESDDERCVRLFKDHLIEICESRNNNAELQLSAKVNQYGYFDDLKAVVKQKYPKIAARIEWKTNDGGAVKADRIVALSWIPLKLVDPVRESEDSEKIISPANLNVTNIYSSKGICMSQFEKLMSSPDVTVHSGDNYTKILSNNEVKSAFEVAADLPAIYDKLYVSFGDYYNRNGGKFGGITAVKAKNLNKKGDRIKTKKKPFSGESIDIDDNVTPEGFIMPLIYGFQAIMDRVEVNGEIKIQWSENPWNFIETNMERIVGRYKGMLETCDFDPQKVGKTEQCYITALDSFKMAKAGIL
;
A
#
# COMPACT_ATOMS: atom_id res chain seq x y z
N MET A 1 -16.02 -13.16 18.28
CA MET A 1 -15.04 -14.22 18.55
C MET A 1 -13.80 -13.53 19.07
N VAL A 2 -13.52 -13.61 20.37
CA VAL A 2 -12.31 -13.01 20.96
C VAL A 2 -11.14 -13.82 20.42
N MET A 3 -10.29 -13.20 19.59
CA MET A 3 -9.02 -13.82 19.22
C MET A 3 -8.20 -14.01 20.50
N GLU A 4 -7.81 -15.25 20.79
CA GLU A 4 -6.84 -15.54 21.85
C GLU A 4 -5.60 -14.67 21.64
N LYS A 5 -5.25 -13.83 22.63
CA LYS A 5 -4.01 -13.04 22.59
C LYS A 5 -2.85 -14.02 22.51
N LYS A 6 -2.15 -14.04 21.38
CA LYS A 6 -1.02 -14.94 21.15
C LYS A 6 0.19 -14.42 21.93
N GLU A 7 0.44 -15.01 23.09
CA GLU A 7 1.63 -14.75 23.89
C GLU A 7 2.80 -15.61 23.45
N PHE A 8 4.01 -15.06 23.50
CA PHE A 8 5.25 -15.81 23.30
C PHE A 8 6.37 -15.27 24.18
N ILE A 9 7.39 -16.11 24.43
CA ILE A 9 8.51 -15.77 25.31
C ILE A 9 9.80 -15.65 24.49
N ILE A 10 10.43 -14.49 24.60
CA ILE A 10 11.78 -14.24 24.08
C ILE A 10 12.78 -14.41 25.24
N ARG A 11 13.92 -15.03 24.97
CA ARG A 11 15.06 -15.10 25.89
C ARG A 11 16.22 -14.27 25.34
N ILE A 12 16.67 -13.31 26.13
CA ILE A 12 17.86 -12.50 25.82
C ILE A 12 19.09 -13.20 26.40
N GLU A 13 20.11 -13.35 25.56
CA GLU A 13 21.36 -14.01 25.89
C GLU A 13 22.35 -13.04 26.53
N GLY A 14 23.02 -13.51 27.59
CA GLY A 14 23.99 -12.71 28.34
C GLY A 14 23.36 -11.50 29.04
N ASN A 15 24.15 -10.45 29.24
CA ASN A 15 23.67 -9.19 29.78
C ASN A 15 22.97 -8.38 28.68
N PHE A 16 21.88 -7.71 29.03
CA PHE A 16 21.18 -6.79 28.14
C PHE A 16 21.32 -5.36 28.64
N GLY A 17 21.29 -4.40 27.72
CA GLY A 17 21.22 -2.98 28.03
C GLY A 17 19.78 -2.54 28.20
N GLN A 18 19.55 -1.61 29.13
CA GLN A 18 18.26 -0.95 29.30
C GLN A 18 18.46 0.57 29.29
N LEU A 19 17.60 1.27 28.57
CA LEU A 19 17.51 2.73 28.55
C LEU A 19 16.04 3.11 28.68
N SER A 20 15.70 3.90 29.69
CA SER A 20 14.32 4.31 29.95
C SER A 20 14.18 5.83 29.86
N THR A 21 13.09 6.27 29.25
CA THR A 21 12.53 7.63 29.35
C THR A 21 11.24 7.56 30.18
N ASP A 22 10.56 8.70 30.35
CA ASP A 22 9.27 8.77 31.06
C ASP A 22 8.20 7.88 30.43
N THR A 23 8.26 7.64 29.11
CA THR A 23 7.23 6.91 28.37
C THR A 23 7.71 5.59 27.76
N ILE A 24 9.00 5.46 27.44
CA ILE A 24 9.53 4.32 26.70
C ILE A 24 10.73 3.73 27.41
N THR A 25 10.70 2.41 27.60
CA THR A 25 11.87 1.62 27.95
C THR A 25 12.35 0.81 26.76
N LYS A 26 13.62 1.00 26.42
CA LYS A 26 14.35 0.30 25.37
C LYS A 26 15.23 -0.78 25.98
N ILE A 27 14.99 -2.02 25.60
CA ILE A 27 15.81 -3.19 25.95
C ILE A 27 16.65 -3.57 24.73
N MET A 28 17.97 -3.70 24.90
CA MET A 28 18.91 -4.07 23.85
C MET A 28 19.65 -5.34 24.23
N GLY A 29 19.66 -6.33 23.35
CA GLY A 29 20.40 -7.56 23.60
C GLY A 29 20.50 -8.43 22.37
N ASN A 30 20.86 -9.69 22.59
CA ASN A 30 20.95 -10.69 21.54
C ASN A 30 20.03 -11.86 21.85
N ILE A 31 19.46 -12.48 20.83
CA ILE A 31 18.70 -13.73 20.97
C ILE A 31 19.29 -14.78 20.04
N LYS A 32 19.10 -16.06 20.37
CA LYS A 32 19.54 -17.14 19.49
C LYS A 32 18.62 -17.29 18.29
N ALA A 33 19.18 -17.67 17.15
CA ALA A 33 18.40 -17.91 15.93
C ALA A 33 17.27 -18.93 16.13
N ARG A 34 17.50 -19.99 16.91
CA ARG A 34 16.47 -20.95 17.30
C ARG A 34 15.29 -20.34 18.08
N ASP A 35 15.53 -19.30 18.89
CA ASP A 35 14.48 -18.60 19.63
C ASP A 35 13.81 -17.51 18.79
N PHE A 36 14.48 -17.05 17.72
CA PHE A 36 13.94 -16.08 16.76
C PHE A 36 12.79 -16.66 15.93
N GLU A 37 12.69 -17.98 15.79
CA GLU A 37 11.52 -18.69 15.25
C GLU A 37 10.22 -18.18 15.88
N LYS A 38 10.21 -17.96 17.20
CA LYS A 38 9.01 -17.52 17.93
C LYS A 38 8.54 -16.15 17.45
N ILE A 39 9.47 -15.24 17.18
CA ILE A 39 9.16 -13.91 16.63
C ILE A 39 8.52 -14.09 15.24
N ILE A 40 9.09 -14.91 14.37
CA ILE A 40 8.55 -15.12 13.01
C ILE A 40 7.19 -15.81 13.06
N SER A 41 6.98 -16.76 13.97
CA SER A 41 5.73 -17.51 14.09
C SER A 41 4.58 -16.70 14.69
N HIS A 42 4.87 -15.72 15.55
CA HIS A 42 3.84 -14.94 16.25
C HIS A 42 3.64 -13.54 15.66
N LEU A 43 4.66 -12.96 15.04
CA LEU A 43 4.61 -11.62 14.47
C LEU A 43 4.54 -11.63 12.93
N ASP A 44 4.07 -10.51 12.40
CA ASP A 44 4.11 -10.16 10.99
C ASP A 44 4.86 -8.82 10.82
N LEU A 45 4.99 -8.33 9.59
CA LEU A 45 5.55 -7.02 9.29
C LEU A 45 4.48 -5.93 9.22
N GLU A 46 3.26 -6.15 9.72
CA GLU A 46 2.12 -5.21 9.62
C GLU A 46 2.49 -3.79 10.07
N ALA A 47 3.00 -3.63 11.30
CA ALA A 47 3.50 -2.36 11.84
C ALA A 47 4.69 -1.75 11.10
N ASN A 48 5.49 -2.56 10.39
CA ASN A 48 6.58 -2.04 9.55
C ASN A 48 6.00 -1.22 8.38
N PRO A 49 6.58 -0.08 7.97
CA PRO A 49 6.06 0.68 6.83
C PRO A 49 6.35 0.00 5.48
N ARG A 50 7.23 -1.02 5.46
CA ARG A 50 7.65 -1.72 4.25
C ARG A 50 7.51 -3.23 4.46
N ALA A 51 6.96 -3.91 3.47
CA ALA A 51 7.15 -5.35 3.39
C ALA A 51 8.57 -5.64 2.87
N SER A 52 9.15 -6.74 3.32
CA SER A 52 10.46 -7.19 2.84
C SER A 52 10.31 -8.11 1.63
N LYS A 53 11.34 -8.09 0.78
CA LYS A 53 11.50 -9.02 -0.34
C LYS A 53 12.97 -9.40 -0.48
N ILE A 54 13.21 -10.52 -1.15
CA ILE A 54 14.58 -10.94 -1.50
C ILE A 54 15.21 -9.89 -2.41
N CYS A 55 16.41 -9.47 -2.03
CA CYS A 55 17.24 -8.49 -2.73
C CYS A 55 18.71 -8.60 -2.27
N ALA A 56 19.59 -7.77 -2.83
CA ALA A 56 21.00 -7.75 -2.46
C ALA A 56 21.26 -7.59 -0.94
N VAL A 57 20.36 -6.90 -0.22
CA VAL A 57 20.46 -6.76 1.25
C VAL A 57 20.22 -8.11 1.93
N THR A 58 19.14 -8.83 1.58
CA THR A 58 18.89 -10.16 2.14
C THR A 58 19.98 -11.15 1.77
N ASP A 59 20.54 -11.06 0.56
CA ASP A 59 21.61 -11.93 0.10
C ASP A 59 22.89 -11.71 0.92
N ALA A 60 23.26 -10.45 1.20
CA ALA A 60 24.41 -10.13 2.05
C ALA A 60 24.24 -10.58 3.51
N ILE A 61 23.00 -10.53 4.02
CA ILE A 61 22.65 -11.03 5.36
C ILE A 61 22.80 -12.55 5.40
N GLN A 62 22.29 -13.27 4.39
CA GLN A 62 22.43 -14.73 4.29
C GLN A 62 23.88 -15.18 4.09
N ASP A 63 24.67 -14.44 3.31
CA ASP A 63 26.11 -14.64 3.17
C ASP A 63 26.81 -14.53 4.53
N THR A 64 26.46 -13.52 5.33
CA THR A 64 27.01 -13.37 6.68
C THR A 64 26.60 -14.54 7.59
N ILE A 65 25.33 -14.97 7.57
CA ILE A 65 24.87 -16.12 8.36
C ILE A 65 25.63 -17.40 7.98
N SER A 66 25.83 -17.62 6.67
CA SER A 66 26.45 -18.85 6.16
C SER A 66 27.96 -18.88 6.39
N ASN A 67 28.65 -17.76 6.17
CA ASN A 67 30.12 -17.71 6.11
C ASN A 67 30.76 -17.10 7.37
N SER A 68 30.05 -16.27 8.12
CA SER A 68 30.58 -15.60 9.31
C SER A 68 29.51 -15.36 10.38
N PRO A 69 28.82 -16.42 10.87
CA PRO A 69 27.68 -16.26 11.79
C PRO A 69 28.05 -15.57 13.10
N HIS A 70 29.28 -15.76 13.60
CA HIS A 70 29.79 -15.07 14.79
C HIS A 70 29.96 -13.55 14.62
N LEU A 71 30.09 -13.06 13.37
CA LEU A 71 30.14 -11.63 13.06
C LEU A 71 28.75 -11.02 12.84
N PHE A 72 27.70 -11.84 12.76
CA PHE A 72 26.35 -11.37 12.49
C PHE A 72 25.87 -10.27 13.46
N PRO A 73 26.09 -10.39 14.79
CA PRO A 73 25.67 -9.35 15.73
C PRO A 73 26.31 -7.99 15.50
N PHE A 74 27.50 -7.98 14.91
CA PHE A 74 28.29 -6.77 14.67
C PHE A 74 28.04 -6.17 13.29
N LYS A 75 27.66 -7.00 12.32
CA LYS A 75 27.34 -6.57 10.95
C LYS A 75 25.88 -6.15 10.78
N SER A 76 24.97 -6.67 11.62
CA SER A 76 23.54 -6.41 11.51
C SER A 76 23.08 -5.29 12.45
N LYS A 77 22.15 -4.45 11.96
CA LYS A 77 21.40 -3.51 12.82
C LYS A 77 20.35 -4.21 13.70
N GLY A 78 20.15 -5.52 13.52
CA GLY A 78 19.19 -6.31 14.29
C GLY A 78 17.74 -6.10 13.88
N VAL A 79 16.84 -6.41 14.81
CA VAL A 79 15.39 -6.27 14.64
C VAL A 79 14.83 -5.40 15.76
N LEU A 80 14.00 -4.43 15.41
CA LEU A 80 13.31 -3.57 16.36
C LEU A 80 11.89 -4.10 16.56
N LEU A 81 11.56 -4.44 17.80
CA LEU A 81 10.25 -4.85 18.25
C LEU A 81 9.62 -3.77 19.11
N ALA A 82 8.30 -3.62 19.03
CA ALA A 82 7.53 -2.83 19.98
C ALA A 82 6.30 -3.60 20.45
N THR A 83 5.96 -3.45 21.73
CA THR A 83 4.75 -4.01 22.35
C THR A 83 4.35 -3.16 23.55
N SER A 84 3.05 -2.94 23.73
CA SER A 84 2.54 -2.35 24.96
C SER A 84 2.32 -3.36 26.08
N ASN A 85 2.22 -4.65 25.74
CA ASN A 85 1.80 -5.70 26.64
C ASN A 85 2.90 -6.75 26.84
N TYR A 86 3.60 -6.64 27.97
CA TYR A 86 4.75 -7.46 28.28
C TYR A 86 4.79 -7.86 29.76
N THR A 87 5.57 -8.89 30.07
CA THR A 87 5.94 -9.24 31.45
C THR A 87 7.40 -9.64 31.49
N MET A 88 8.18 -8.96 32.33
CA MET A 88 9.55 -9.36 32.62
C MET A 88 9.53 -10.65 33.45
N LEU A 89 10.25 -11.66 32.99
CA LEU A 89 10.38 -12.96 33.63
C LEU A 89 11.83 -13.18 34.10
N GLU A 90 12.01 -14.14 34.99
CA GLU A 90 13.34 -14.54 35.42
C GLU A 90 14.21 -15.07 34.27
N ARG A 91 15.53 -14.97 34.44
CA ARG A 91 16.56 -15.49 33.51
C ARG A 91 16.53 -14.80 32.14
N ASN A 92 16.41 -13.47 32.16
CA ASN A 92 16.42 -12.61 30.98
C ASN A 92 15.35 -13.00 29.95
N ARG A 93 14.17 -13.39 30.43
CA ARG A 93 13.04 -13.76 29.60
C ARG A 93 12.00 -12.65 29.63
N ILE A 94 11.35 -12.43 28.50
CA ILE A 94 10.28 -11.45 28.36
C ILE A 94 9.12 -12.18 27.70
N ARG A 95 7.97 -12.18 28.38
CA ARG A 95 6.70 -12.57 27.77
C ARG A 95 6.14 -11.37 27.04
N ILE A 96 5.74 -11.56 25.79
CA ILE A 96 5.22 -10.51 24.91
C ILE A 96 3.89 -10.98 24.37
N SER A 97 2.93 -10.06 24.29
CA SER A 97 1.76 -10.18 23.43
C SER A 97 1.59 -8.90 22.62
N ILE A 98 0.82 -9.00 21.54
CA ILE A 98 0.55 -7.86 20.66
C ILE A 98 -0.92 -7.52 20.80
N ASP A 99 -1.19 -6.28 21.18
CA ASP A 99 -2.55 -5.79 21.35
C ASP A 99 -3.11 -5.29 20.01
N ASP A 100 -2.30 -4.58 19.22
CA ASP A 100 -2.64 -4.17 17.86
C ASP A 100 -1.47 -4.39 16.88
N PRO A 101 -1.52 -5.41 16.01
CA PRO A 101 -0.44 -5.75 15.08
C PRO A 101 -0.21 -4.69 13.99
N SER A 102 -1.16 -3.76 13.78
CA SER A 102 -1.00 -2.67 12.82
C SER A 102 0.00 -1.60 13.28
N ILE A 103 0.28 -1.54 14.59
CA ILE A 103 1.19 -0.55 15.20
C ILE A 103 2.29 -1.19 16.06
N GLU A 104 2.07 -2.41 16.56
CA GLU A 104 3.01 -3.17 17.38
C GLU A 104 3.55 -4.41 16.62
N GLY A 105 4.69 -4.93 17.06
CA GLY A 105 5.38 -6.04 16.42
C GLY A 105 6.73 -5.60 15.87
N ILE A 106 7.05 -6.01 14.64
CA ILE A 106 8.35 -5.71 14.01
C ILE A 106 8.28 -4.32 13.35
N LEU A 107 8.89 -3.30 13.99
CA LEU A 107 8.92 -1.93 13.47
C LEU A 107 10.02 -1.70 12.44
N ASP A 108 11.16 -2.39 12.60
CA ASP A 108 12.32 -2.31 11.70
C ASP A 108 13.06 -3.66 11.67
N GLY A 109 13.81 -3.91 10.61
CA GLY A 109 14.54 -5.16 10.41
C GLY A 109 13.83 -6.18 9.53
N GLY A 110 12.82 -5.79 8.73
CA GLY A 110 12.07 -6.74 7.89
C GLY A 110 12.93 -7.58 6.93
N HIS A 111 14.03 -7.04 6.40
CA HIS A 111 15.00 -7.82 5.59
C HIS A 111 15.83 -8.78 6.44
N ASN A 112 16.20 -8.40 7.66
CA ASN A 112 16.86 -9.30 8.62
C ASN A 112 15.94 -10.46 8.97
N THR A 113 14.70 -10.16 9.35
CA THR A 113 13.68 -11.15 9.68
C THR A 113 13.45 -12.13 8.52
N LEU A 114 13.31 -11.63 7.28
CA LEU A 114 13.13 -12.47 6.09
C LEU A 114 14.36 -13.35 5.82
N ALA A 115 15.57 -12.79 5.90
CA ALA A 115 16.80 -13.53 5.64
C ALA A 115 17.06 -14.64 6.67
N ILE A 116 16.86 -14.34 7.96
CA ILE A 116 16.94 -15.31 9.07
C ILE A 116 15.86 -16.38 8.91
N GLY A 117 14.63 -15.98 8.61
CA GLY A 117 13.53 -16.91 8.38
C GLY A 117 13.77 -17.85 7.21
N LEU A 118 14.32 -17.35 6.11
CA LEU A 118 14.70 -18.16 4.96
C LEU A 118 15.84 -19.14 5.27
N ASP A 119 16.79 -18.76 6.14
CA ASP A 119 17.86 -19.66 6.61
C ASP A 119 17.29 -20.84 7.42
N ILE A 120 16.46 -20.54 8.43
CA ILE A 120 15.76 -21.55 9.23
C ILE A 120 14.90 -22.45 8.35
N LEU A 121 14.13 -21.86 7.42
CA LEU A 121 13.26 -22.60 6.52
C LEU A 121 14.06 -23.54 5.61
N ARG A 122 15.17 -23.08 5.01
CA ARG A 122 16.04 -23.91 4.16
C ARG A 122 16.58 -25.10 4.94
N ALA A 123 17.12 -24.85 6.11
CA ALA A 123 17.68 -25.92 6.94
C ALA A 123 16.62 -26.95 7.37
N ALA A 124 15.39 -26.51 7.66
CA ALA A 124 14.28 -27.41 7.95
C ALA A 124 13.83 -28.25 6.74
N TYR A 125 13.85 -27.69 5.53
CA TYR A 125 13.59 -28.44 4.30
C TYR A 125 14.68 -29.46 4.01
N ASP A 126 15.95 -29.04 4.11
CA ASP A 126 17.11 -29.92 3.91
C ASP A 126 17.12 -31.07 4.92
N TYR A 127 16.75 -30.82 6.19
CA TYR A 127 16.61 -31.85 7.22
C TYR A 127 15.54 -32.90 6.89
N ASN A 128 14.49 -32.51 6.17
CA ASN A 128 13.39 -33.39 5.76
C ASN A 128 13.59 -34.00 4.37
N ASP A 129 14.77 -33.85 3.75
CA ASP A 129 15.05 -34.25 2.37
C ASP A 129 14.06 -33.65 1.33
N GLU A 130 13.48 -32.49 1.65
CA GLU A 130 12.52 -31.78 0.82
C GLU A 130 13.15 -30.54 0.18
N ARG A 131 12.54 -30.06 -0.92
CA ARG A 131 12.95 -28.80 -1.54
C ARG A 131 11.92 -27.72 -1.26
N ILE A 132 12.40 -26.55 -0.82
CA ILE A 132 11.55 -25.37 -0.70
C ILE A 132 10.79 -25.16 -2.02
N PRO A 133 9.46 -24.96 -1.96
CA PRO A 133 8.68 -24.59 -3.13
C PRO A 133 9.33 -23.38 -3.83
N CYS A 134 9.77 -23.54 -5.08
CA CYS A 134 10.44 -22.46 -5.79
C CYS A 134 9.57 -21.19 -5.84
N LYS A 135 10.21 -20.05 -5.56
CA LYS A 135 9.72 -18.65 -5.66
C LYS A 135 9.13 -18.01 -4.39
N VAL A 136 9.66 -18.29 -3.20
CA VAL A 136 9.49 -17.33 -2.09
C VAL A 136 10.33 -16.08 -2.40
N LYS A 137 9.69 -14.96 -2.76
CA LYS A 137 10.36 -13.69 -3.06
C LYS A 137 9.94 -12.58 -2.12
N THR A 138 8.71 -12.59 -1.65
CA THR A 138 8.13 -11.58 -0.77
C THR A 138 7.88 -12.15 0.63
N TRP A 139 7.74 -11.26 1.61
CA TRP A 139 7.36 -11.64 2.97
C TRP A 139 6.05 -12.42 3.04
N ASN A 140 5.04 -12.05 2.24
CA ASN A 140 3.74 -12.73 2.24
C ASN A 140 3.84 -14.18 1.73
N GLU A 141 4.60 -14.39 0.65
CA GLU A 141 4.91 -15.75 0.16
C GLU A 141 5.69 -16.54 1.20
N PHE A 142 6.67 -15.91 1.86
CA PHE A 142 7.45 -16.53 2.93
C PHE A 142 6.57 -16.96 4.10
N LYS A 143 5.71 -16.08 4.63
CA LYS A 143 4.79 -16.39 5.72
C LYS A 143 3.82 -17.50 5.38
N SER A 144 3.33 -17.55 4.13
CA SER A 144 2.49 -18.65 3.67
C SER A 144 3.22 -20.00 3.74
N VAL A 145 4.46 -20.07 3.23
CA VAL A 145 5.27 -21.30 3.28
C VAL A 145 5.65 -21.64 4.73
N TRP A 146 6.06 -20.66 5.52
CA TRP A 146 6.41 -20.81 6.94
C TRP A 146 5.27 -21.43 7.74
N ASN A 147 4.05 -20.87 7.62
CA ASN A 147 2.88 -21.36 8.34
C ASN A 147 2.50 -22.79 7.91
N ASN A 148 2.65 -23.12 6.63
CA ASN A 148 2.40 -24.47 6.13
C ASN A 148 3.47 -25.50 6.56
N TYR A 149 4.66 -25.04 6.96
CA TYR A 149 5.81 -25.87 7.29
C TYR A 149 6.18 -25.83 8.78
N LYS A 150 5.33 -25.21 9.62
CA LYS A 150 5.63 -24.87 11.02
C LYS A 150 6.04 -26.07 11.88
N ASP A 151 5.32 -27.19 11.74
CA ASP A 151 5.59 -28.39 12.55
C ASP A 151 6.97 -28.98 12.25
N LYS A 152 7.37 -29.01 10.97
CA LYS A 152 8.68 -29.48 10.53
C LYS A 152 9.81 -28.52 10.90
N ILE A 153 9.53 -27.22 10.95
CA ILE A 153 10.48 -26.22 11.49
C ILE A 153 10.75 -26.51 12.97
N ALA A 154 9.70 -26.77 13.75
CA ALA A 154 9.83 -27.09 15.17
C ALA A 154 10.63 -28.39 15.39
N GLU A 155 10.35 -29.43 14.60
CA GLU A 155 11.10 -30.69 14.60
C GLU A 155 12.59 -30.48 14.30
N TYR A 156 12.90 -29.72 13.24
CA TYR A 156 14.26 -29.38 12.88
C TYR A 156 14.98 -28.61 14.00
N ILE A 157 14.35 -27.60 14.60
CA ILE A 157 14.95 -26.81 15.70
C ILE A 157 15.27 -27.69 16.90
N GLU A 158 14.39 -28.64 17.25
CA GLU A 158 14.65 -29.58 18.33
C GLU A 158 15.85 -30.48 18.00
N ALA A 159 15.92 -31.01 16.77
CA ALA A 159 17.03 -31.84 16.31
C ALA A 159 18.36 -31.06 16.30
N ASP A 160 18.38 -29.85 15.73
CA ASP A 160 19.55 -28.97 15.66
C ASP A 160 20.10 -28.67 17.06
N SER A 161 19.23 -28.40 18.03
CA SER A 161 19.63 -28.08 19.40
C SER A 161 20.42 -29.20 20.12
N LYS A 162 20.26 -30.44 19.67
CA LYS A 162 20.93 -31.63 20.20
C LYS A 162 22.25 -31.95 19.47
N MET A 163 22.55 -31.24 18.38
CA MET A 163 23.79 -31.44 17.62
C MET A 163 25.00 -30.91 18.38
N LYS A 164 26.18 -31.51 18.13
CA LYS A 164 27.45 -31.04 18.71
C LYS A 164 27.81 -29.61 18.28
N LYS A 165 27.39 -29.24 17.06
CA LYS A 165 27.57 -27.92 16.46
C LYS A 165 26.24 -27.53 15.81
N PRO A 166 25.29 -27.01 16.58
CA PRO A 166 24.01 -26.59 16.03
C PRO A 166 24.21 -25.47 14.99
N HIS A 167 23.50 -25.54 13.88
CA HIS A 167 23.49 -24.52 12.83
C HIS A 167 22.89 -23.20 13.35
N LEU A 168 21.82 -23.28 14.16
CA LEU A 168 21.11 -22.10 14.69
C LEU A 168 21.72 -21.53 15.98
N ASP A 169 22.99 -21.83 16.29
CA ASP A 169 23.71 -21.29 17.45
C ASP A 169 24.47 -19.99 17.13
N TYR A 170 23.80 -19.07 16.42
CA TYR A 170 24.26 -17.71 16.22
C TYR A 170 23.32 -16.69 16.86
N MET A 171 23.88 -15.52 17.17
CA MET A 171 23.21 -14.45 17.89
C MET A 171 22.61 -13.43 16.92
N ILE A 172 21.42 -12.94 17.23
CA ILE A 172 20.69 -11.92 16.47
C ILE A 172 20.48 -10.73 17.40
N PRO A 173 20.98 -9.52 17.06
CA PRO A 173 20.70 -8.32 17.83
C PRO A 173 19.21 -8.00 17.79
N VAL A 174 18.64 -7.71 18.94
CA VAL A 174 17.26 -7.24 19.07
C VAL A 174 17.20 -6.00 19.93
N GLU A 175 16.31 -5.11 19.55
CA GLU A 175 15.89 -3.95 20.30
C GLU A 175 14.39 -4.09 20.57
N ILE A 176 13.98 -4.00 21.84
CA ILE A 176 12.57 -4.14 22.23
C ILE A 176 12.15 -2.86 22.93
N HIS A 177 11.17 -2.18 22.37
CA HIS A 177 10.54 -1.00 22.96
C HIS A 177 9.26 -1.42 23.68
N ILE A 178 9.16 -0.98 24.92
CA ILE A 178 8.05 -1.26 25.82
C ILE A 178 7.69 0.03 26.56
N PRO A 179 6.43 0.22 27.01
CA PRO A 179 6.10 1.34 27.87
C PRO A 179 6.85 1.20 29.20
N THR A 180 7.34 2.34 29.73
CA THR A 180 8.04 2.36 31.02
C THR A 180 7.13 1.90 32.16
N GLU A 181 5.85 2.27 32.12
CA GLU A 181 4.83 1.82 33.05
C GLU A 181 3.66 1.21 32.27
N SER A 182 3.58 -0.12 32.23
CA SER A 182 2.51 -0.83 31.49
C SER A 182 1.12 -0.69 32.12
N ASP A 183 1.06 -0.36 33.40
CA ASP A 183 -0.18 -0.23 34.16
C ASP A 183 -0.77 1.20 34.11
N ASP A 184 0.00 2.18 33.59
CA ASP A 184 -0.48 3.55 33.36
C ASP A 184 -0.99 3.70 31.92
N GLU A 185 -2.31 3.81 31.76
CA GLU A 185 -2.97 4.02 30.46
C GLU A 185 -2.43 5.24 29.72
N ARG A 186 -2.05 6.31 30.43
CA ARG A 186 -1.48 7.50 29.79
C ARG A 186 -0.10 7.23 29.23
N CYS A 187 0.75 6.52 29.98
CA CYS A 187 2.07 6.09 29.53
C CYS A 187 1.95 5.19 28.30
N VAL A 188 1.06 4.20 28.34
CA VAL A 188 0.82 3.27 27.21
C VAL A 188 0.34 4.00 25.96
N ARG A 189 -0.60 4.94 26.08
CA ARG A 189 -1.07 5.73 24.94
C ARG A 189 0.05 6.58 24.33
N LEU A 190 0.82 7.30 25.16
CA LEU A 190 1.94 8.11 24.68
C LEU A 190 3.03 7.25 24.02
N PHE A 191 3.32 6.08 24.61
CA PHE A 191 4.22 5.09 24.00
C PHE A 191 3.75 4.71 22.60
N LYS A 192 2.46 4.35 22.45
CA LYS A 192 1.86 4.00 21.16
C LYS A 192 1.95 5.15 20.17
N ASP A 193 1.62 6.36 20.59
CA ASP A 193 1.71 7.57 19.74
C ASP A 193 3.13 7.81 19.21
N HIS A 194 4.16 7.52 20.01
CA HIS A 194 5.56 7.65 19.58
C HIS A 194 6.03 6.55 18.61
N LEU A 195 5.33 5.41 18.51
CA LEU A 195 5.78 4.30 17.67
C LEU A 195 5.88 4.68 16.20
N ILE A 196 4.99 5.53 15.69
CA ILE A 196 5.04 5.98 14.29
C ILE A 196 6.30 6.80 14.02
N GLU A 197 6.63 7.77 14.87
CA GLU A 197 7.82 8.63 14.71
C GLU A 197 9.12 7.82 14.84
N ILE A 198 9.15 6.86 15.77
CA ILE A 198 10.27 5.94 15.94
C ILE A 198 10.42 5.08 14.68
N CYS A 199 9.32 4.51 14.21
CA CYS A 199 9.31 3.67 13.02
C CYS A 199 9.76 4.46 11.79
N GLU A 200 9.30 5.70 11.65
CA GLU A 200 9.70 6.62 10.59
C GLU A 200 11.22 6.89 10.62
N SER A 201 11.72 7.27 11.80
CA SER A 201 13.13 7.62 12.01
C SER A 201 14.08 6.44 11.77
N ARG A 202 13.66 5.22 12.14
CA ARG A 202 14.48 4.00 12.00
C ARG A 202 14.56 3.50 10.56
N ASN A 203 13.50 3.72 9.77
CA ASN A 203 13.44 3.34 8.36
C ASN A 203 14.09 4.37 7.42
N ASN A 204 14.63 5.48 7.94
CA ASN A 204 15.10 6.63 7.17
C ASN A 204 16.47 6.46 6.46
N ASN A 205 17.03 5.24 6.37
CA ASN A 205 18.21 4.99 5.50
C ASN A 205 17.88 5.26 4.01
N ALA A 206 16.60 5.32 3.66
CA ALA A 206 16.04 5.98 2.48
C ALA A 206 14.71 6.60 2.93
N GLU A 207 14.48 7.89 2.67
CA GLU A 207 13.28 8.63 3.08
C GLU A 207 12.00 7.81 2.90
N LEU A 208 11.17 7.74 3.94
CA LEU A 208 9.90 7.05 3.84
C LEU A 208 9.04 7.77 2.81
N GLN A 209 8.63 7.04 1.76
CA GLN A 209 7.68 7.60 0.82
C GLN A 209 6.40 7.96 1.57
N LEU A 210 5.89 9.15 1.31
CA LEU A 210 4.68 9.68 1.92
C LEU A 210 3.50 8.69 1.89
N SER A 211 3.40 7.86 0.85
CA SER A 211 2.40 6.80 0.75
C SER A 211 2.47 5.78 1.89
N ALA A 212 3.67 5.42 2.36
CA ALA A 212 3.84 4.49 3.48
C ALA A 212 3.36 5.12 4.81
N LYS A 213 3.65 6.40 5.01
CA LYS A 213 3.17 7.20 6.14
C LYS A 213 1.64 7.27 6.15
N VAL A 214 1.04 7.68 5.04
CA VAL A 214 -0.42 7.75 4.86
C VAL A 214 -1.08 6.39 5.13
N ASN A 215 -0.44 5.30 4.70
CA ASN A 215 -0.93 3.95 4.95
C ASN A 215 -0.88 3.57 6.45
N GLN A 216 0.19 3.93 7.17
CA GLN A 216 0.33 3.65 8.60
C GLN A 216 -0.68 4.42 9.45
N TYR A 217 -1.05 5.66 9.07
CA TYR A 217 -2.12 6.39 9.75
C TYR A 217 -3.52 5.80 9.53
N GLY A 218 -3.68 4.81 8.65
CA GLY A 218 -4.99 4.23 8.31
C GLY A 218 -5.79 5.06 7.31
N TYR A 219 -5.24 6.13 6.73
CA TYR A 219 -5.94 7.02 5.80
C TYR A 219 -6.43 6.34 4.51
N PHE A 220 -5.94 5.16 4.19
CA PHE A 220 -6.40 4.39 3.03
C PHE A 220 -7.52 3.39 3.37
N ASP A 221 -7.85 3.17 4.64
CA ASP A 221 -8.57 1.95 5.03
C ASP A 221 -10.01 1.90 4.53
N ASP A 222 -10.75 3.01 4.58
CA ASP A 222 -12.08 3.10 3.98
C ASP A 222 -12.03 2.92 2.46
N LEU A 223 -11.07 3.55 1.77
CA LEU A 223 -10.91 3.42 0.33
C LEU A 223 -10.56 1.97 -0.07
N LYS A 224 -9.65 1.32 0.68
CA LYS A 224 -9.32 -0.11 0.53
C LYS A 224 -10.56 -0.97 0.69
N ALA A 225 -11.35 -0.74 1.74
CA ALA A 225 -12.53 -1.52 2.08
C ALA A 225 -13.57 -1.46 0.95
N VAL A 226 -13.88 -0.26 0.47
CA VAL A 226 -14.84 -0.05 -0.62
C VAL A 226 -14.33 -0.70 -1.92
N VAL A 227 -13.07 -0.50 -2.30
CA VAL A 227 -12.51 -1.12 -3.53
C VAL A 227 -12.51 -2.64 -3.42
N LYS A 228 -12.19 -3.21 -2.25
CA LYS A 228 -12.23 -4.65 -2.00
C LYS A 228 -13.65 -5.20 -2.08
N GLN A 229 -14.64 -4.48 -1.54
CA GLN A 229 -16.04 -4.88 -1.56
C GLN A 229 -16.58 -4.90 -3.00
N LYS A 230 -16.34 -3.84 -3.78
CA LYS A 230 -16.89 -3.72 -5.14
C LYS A 230 -16.08 -4.49 -6.20
N TYR A 231 -14.75 -4.44 -6.12
CA TYR A 231 -13.84 -4.94 -7.14
C TYR A 231 -12.68 -5.77 -6.55
N PRO A 232 -12.96 -6.96 -5.97
CA PRO A 232 -11.94 -7.76 -5.27
C PRO A 232 -10.74 -8.13 -6.15
N LYS A 233 -10.95 -8.34 -7.46
CA LYS A 233 -9.86 -8.58 -8.43
C LYS A 233 -8.92 -7.38 -8.58
N ILE A 234 -9.46 -6.16 -8.61
CA ILE A 234 -8.66 -4.93 -8.69
C ILE A 234 -7.96 -4.71 -7.34
N ALA A 235 -8.69 -4.87 -6.24
CA ALA A 235 -8.16 -4.71 -4.89
C ALA A 235 -6.90 -5.56 -4.64
N ALA A 236 -6.92 -6.82 -5.07
CA ALA A 236 -5.78 -7.75 -4.95
C ALA A 236 -4.53 -7.33 -5.76
N ARG A 237 -4.67 -6.39 -6.70
CA ARG A 237 -3.55 -5.88 -7.51
C ARG A 237 -2.99 -4.56 -6.98
N ILE A 238 -3.63 -3.93 -6.00
CA ILE A 238 -3.17 -2.65 -5.47
C ILE A 238 -2.08 -2.90 -4.42
N GLU A 239 -0.94 -2.25 -4.62
CA GLU A 239 0.16 -2.17 -3.67
C GLU A 239 -0.04 -0.94 -2.79
N TRP A 240 -0.63 -1.16 -1.61
CA TRP A 240 -0.83 -0.14 -0.58
C TRP A 240 0.43 0.06 0.25
N LYS A 241 1.22 -1.01 0.37
CA LYS A 241 2.47 -1.04 1.11
C LYS A 241 3.59 -1.52 0.20
N THR A 242 4.72 -0.83 0.25
CA THR A 242 5.86 -1.15 -0.63
C THR A 242 6.27 -2.62 -0.48
N ASN A 243 6.36 -3.32 -1.61
CA ASN A 243 6.66 -4.75 -1.76
C ASN A 243 5.59 -5.75 -1.27
N ASP A 244 4.34 -5.34 -1.08
CA ASP A 244 3.26 -6.28 -0.71
C ASP A 244 2.83 -7.23 -1.86
N GLY A 245 3.31 -6.97 -3.09
CA GLY A 245 3.10 -7.82 -4.28
C GLY A 245 2.15 -7.24 -5.32
N GLY A 246 1.47 -6.13 -5.03
CA GLY A 246 0.58 -5.47 -5.99
C GLY A 246 1.31 -4.92 -7.23
N ALA A 247 0.59 -4.85 -8.35
CA ALA A 247 1.09 -4.29 -9.62
C ALA A 247 0.60 -2.85 -9.87
N VAL A 248 -0.41 -2.40 -9.13
CA VAL A 248 -0.98 -1.05 -9.22
C VAL A 248 -0.57 -0.30 -7.97
N LYS A 249 0.20 0.77 -8.12
CA LYS A 249 0.63 1.60 -7.00
C LYS A 249 -0.56 2.39 -6.42
N ALA A 250 -0.61 2.54 -5.09
CA ALA A 250 -1.66 3.29 -4.38
C ALA A 250 -1.82 4.75 -4.86
N ASP A 251 -0.74 5.39 -5.28
CA ASP A 251 -0.74 6.76 -5.81
C ASP A 251 -1.66 6.95 -7.02
N ARG A 252 -1.84 5.90 -7.85
CA ARG A 252 -2.78 5.91 -8.97
C ARG A 252 -4.23 5.87 -8.50
N ILE A 253 -4.52 5.16 -7.42
CA ILE A 253 -5.86 5.08 -6.83
C ILE A 253 -6.21 6.40 -6.15
N VAL A 254 -5.26 6.97 -5.40
CA VAL A 254 -5.40 8.31 -4.80
C VAL A 254 -5.57 9.39 -5.86
N ALA A 255 -4.82 9.34 -6.97
CA ALA A 255 -5.00 10.28 -8.07
C ALA A 255 -6.43 10.21 -8.65
N LEU A 256 -6.99 9.01 -8.84
CA LEU A 256 -8.38 8.86 -9.31
C LEU A 256 -9.41 9.32 -8.27
N SER A 257 -9.18 9.08 -6.97
CA SER A 257 -10.11 9.51 -5.92
C SER A 257 -10.25 11.03 -5.84
N TRP A 258 -9.27 11.78 -6.33
CA TRP A 258 -9.39 13.23 -6.43
C TRP A 258 -10.52 13.72 -7.35
N ILE A 259 -11.01 12.90 -8.27
CA ILE A 259 -12.11 13.28 -9.16
C ILE A 259 -13.39 13.57 -8.36
N PRO A 260 -13.91 12.64 -7.52
CA PRO A 260 -15.02 12.94 -6.62
C PRO A 260 -14.60 13.79 -5.41
N LEU A 261 -13.39 13.66 -4.85
CA LEU A 261 -12.99 14.46 -3.68
C LEU A 261 -12.99 15.97 -3.96
N LYS A 262 -12.75 16.40 -5.20
CA LYS A 262 -12.89 17.81 -5.60
C LYS A 262 -14.30 18.39 -5.37
N LEU A 263 -15.31 17.55 -5.15
CA LEU A 263 -16.67 17.94 -4.81
C LEU A 263 -16.92 18.00 -3.30
N VAL A 264 -15.95 17.62 -2.46
CA VAL A 264 -16.07 17.73 -1.00
C VAL A 264 -15.90 19.19 -0.58
N ASP A 265 -16.67 19.61 0.43
CA ASP A 265 -16.55 20.96 0.96
C ASP A 265 -15.16 21.24 1.58
N PRO A 266 -14.75 22.51 1.66
CA PRO A 266 -13.49 22.86 2.29
C PRO A 266 -13.43 22.44 3.76
N VAL A 267 -12.27 21.95 4.21
CA VAL A 267 -12.04 21.44 5.57
C VAL A 267 -10.89 22.19 6.25
N ARG A 268 -10.84 22.20 7.58
CA ARG A 268 -9.76 22.85 8.33
C ARG A 268 -8.42 22.13 8.18
N GLU A 269 -7.31 22.87 8.15
CA GLU A 269 -5.98 22.28 8.28
C GLU A 269 -5.76 21.73 9.69
N SER A 270 -4.95 20.67 9.81
CA SER A 270 -4.63 20.03 11.09
C SER A 270 -3.71 20.88 11.98
N GLU A 271 -2.77 21.61 11.36
CA GLU A 271 -1.77 22.43 12.07
C GLU A 271 -2.28 23.83 12.42
N ASP A 272 -3.25 24.34 11.66
CA ASP A 272 -3.76 25.71 11.77
C ASP A 272 -5.26 25.73 11.46
N SER A 273 -6.09 25.80 12.51
CA SER A 273 -7.54 25.73 12.37
C SER A 273 -8.16 26.95 11.68
N GLU A 274 -7.42 28.04 11.47
CA GLU A 274 -7.88 29.20 10.70
C GLU A 274 -7.66 29.00 9.18
N LYS A 275 -6.81 28.05 8.79
CA LYS A 275 -6.57 27.69 7.39
C LYS A 275 -7.52 26.60 6.92
N ILE A 276 -7.87 26.68 5.64
CA ILE A 276 -8.84 25.79 5.00
C ILE A 276 -8.19 25.12 3.79
N ILE A 277 -8.30 23.80 3.73
CA ILE A 277 -8.00 22.97 2.57
C ILE A 277 -9.27 22.94 1.71
N SER A 278 -9.18 23.43 0.48
CA SER A 278 -10.26 23.31 -0.50
C SER A 278 -9.92 22.24 -1.52
N PRO A 279 -10.56 21.05 -1.47
CA PRO A 279 -10.35 19.98 -2.44
C PRO A 279 -10.53 20.44 -3.89
N ALA A 280 -11.49 21.34 -4.13
CA ALA A 280 -11.79 21.91 -5.45
C ALA A 280 -10.59 22.62 -6.10
N ASN A 281 -9.61 23.09 -5.31
CA ASN A 281 -8.45 23.82 -5.82
C ASN A 281 -7.32 22.93 -6.38
N LEU A 282 -7.40 21.61 -6.24
CA LEU A 282 -6.39 20.72 -6.84
C LEU A 282 -6.35 20.91 -8.37
N ASN A 283 -5.18 21.23 -8.94
CA ASN A 283 -5.03 21.26 -10.40
C ASN A 283 -5.36 19.88 -11.01
N VAL A 284 -6.34 19.83 -11.90
CA VAL A 284 -6.88 18.59 -12.47
C VAL A 284 -5.84 17.80 -13.25
N THR A 285 -4.86 18.49 -13.85
CA THR A 285 -3.79 17.85 -14.63
C THR A 285 -2.87 17.02 -13.73
N ASN A 286 -2.78 17.31 -12.42
CA ASN A 286 -1.94 16.56 -11.48
C ASN A 286 -2.36 15.09 -11.37
N ILE A 287 -3.64 14.78 -11.59
CA ILE A 287 -4.16 13.40 -11.62
C ILE A 287 -3.37 12.56 -12.64
N TYR A 288 -2.95 13.17 -13.75
CA TYR A 288 -2.05 12.57 -14.74
C TYR A 288 -0.57 12.87 -14.45
N SER A 289 -0.21 14.13 -14.27
CA SER A 289 1.18 14.61 -14.35
C SER A 289 1.98 14.47 -13.07
N SER A 290 1.31 14.42 -11.91
CA SER A 290 1.93 14.68 -10.61
C SER A 290 1.26 13.88 -9.47
N LYS A 291 1.30 12.54 -9.55
CA LYS A 291 0.72 11.65 -8.52
C LYS A 291 1.23 11.93 -7.09
N GLY A 292 2.49 12.36 -6.96
CA GLY A 292 3.05 12.78 -5.66
C GLY A 292 2.35 13.99 -5.03
N ILE A 293 1.91 14.96 -5.84
CA ILE A 293 1.14 16.11 -5.36
C ILE A 293 -0.25 15.65 -4.90
N CYS A 294 -0.90 14.75 -5.65
CA CYS A 294 -2.16 14.15 -5.24
C CYS A 294 -2.03 13.42 -3.88
N MET A 295 -0.93 12.70 -3.66
CA MET A 295 -0.66 12.04 -2.38
C MET A 295 -0.45 13.05 -1.25
N SER A 296 0.31 14.13 -1.49
CA SER A 296 0.53 15.19 -0.49
C SER A 296 -0.75 15.92 -0.12
N GLN A 297 -1.59 16.26 -1.09
CA GLN A 297 -2.87 16.88 -0.79
C GLN A 297 -3.81 15.90 -0.09
N PHE A 298 -3.70 14.59 -0.39
CA PHE A 298 -4.55 13.58 0.22
C PHE A 298 -4.20 13.40 1.70
N GLU A 299 -2.91 13.37 2.01
CA GLU A 299 -2.44 13.34 3.39
C GLU A 299 -2.95 14.55 4.18
N LYS A 300 -2.82 15.77 3.63
CA LYS A 300 -3.37 16.99 4.25
C LYS A 300 -4.88 16.94 4.45
N LEU A 301 -5.62 16.47 3.45
CA LEU A 301 -7.07 16.33 3.56
C LEU A 301 -7.44 15.37 4.69
N MET A 302 -6.79 14.20 4.73
CA MET A 302 -7.09 13.15 5.70
C MET A 302 -6.58 13.47 7.10
N SER A 303 -5.53 14.30 7.25
CA SER A 303 -5.07 14.77 8.57
C SER A 303 -6.04 15.77 9.22
N SER A 304 -6.94 16.37 8.44
CA SER A 304 -7.93 17.32 8.93
C SER A 304 -8.82 16.71 10.03
N PRO A 305 -9.06 17.44 11.13
CA PRO A 305 -9.99 17.01 12.17
C PRO A 305 -11.45 16.98 11.69
N ASP A 306 -11.76 17.60 10.55
CA ASP A 306 -13.11 17.54 9.94
C ASP A 306 -13.28 16.30 9.06
N VAL A 307 -12.20 15.54 8.81
CA VAL A 307 -12.19 14.35 7.96
C VAL A 307 -11.99 13.08 8.78
N THR A 308 -10.93 13.02 9.60
CA THR A 308 -10.62 11.83 10.40
C THR A 308 -10.52 12.12 11.89
N VAL A 309 -10.77 11.08 12.70
CA VAL A 309 -10.66 11.08 14.16
C VAL A 309 -9.75 9.94 14.62
N HIS A 310 -9.21 10.03 15.83
CA HIS A 310 -8.37 8.94 16.38
C HIS A 310 -9.19 7.66 16.59
N SER A 311 -8.55 6.53 16.28
CA SER A 311 -9.08 5.19 16.55
C SER A 311 -8.65 4.72 17.94
N GLY A 312 -9.51 4.90 18.93
CA GLY A 312 -9.22 4.47 20.30
C GLY A 312 -7.94 5.11 20.86
N ASP A 313 -7.06 4.29 21.45
CA ASP A 313 -5.82 4.71 22.12
C ASP A 313 -4.55 4.59 21.25
N ASN A 314 -4.71 4.47 19.94
CA ASN A 314 -3.60 4.29 18.99
C ASN A 314 -3.49 5.49 18.03
N TYR A 315 -2.32 5.67 17.39
CA TYR A 315 -2.08 6.80 16.47
C TYR A 315 -2.86 6.75 15.15
N THR A 316 -3.52 5.62 14.86
CA THR A 316 -4.32 5.43 13.63
C THR A 316 -5.58 6.28 13.63
N LYS A 317 -6.06 6.60 12.43
CA LYS A 317 -7.19 7.49 12.19
C LYS A 317 -8.30 6.78 11.43
N ILE A 318 -9.54 7.05 11.82
CA ILE A 318 -10.75 6.54 11.15
C ILE A 318 -11.44 7.70 10.44
N LEU A 319 -11.93 7.44 9.22
CA LEU A 319 -12.74 8.39 8.47
C LEU A 319 -14.09 8.61 9.15
N SER A 320 -14.38 9.87 9.49
CA SER A 320 -15.64 10.30 10.11
C SER A 320 -16.52 11.13 9.18
N ASN A 321 -15.93 11.72 8.13
CA ASN A 321 -16.63 12.60 7.22
C ASN A 321 -17.41 11.85 6.13
N ASN A 322 -18.72 12.05 6.09
CA ASN A 322 -19.63 11.34 5.20
C ASN A 322 -19.51 11.79 3.72
N GLU A 323 -19.10 13.02 3.45
CA GLU A 323 -18.81 13.47 2.08
C GLU A 323 -17.59 12.76 1.51
N VAL A 324 -16.49 12.70 2.28
CA VAL A 324 -15.28 11.99 1.87
C VAL A 324 -15.55 10.49 1.72
N LYS A 325 -16.35 9.92 2.62
CA LYS A 325 -16.74 8.50 2.56
C LYS A 325 -17.52 8.19 1.28
N SER A 326 -18.55 8.98 0.97
CA SER A 326 -19.33 8.82 -0.27
C SER A 326 -18.50 9.13 -1.54
N ALA A 327 -17.54 10.06 -1.46
CA ALA A 327 -16.57 10.27 -2.53
C ALA A 327 -15.72 9.01 -2.79
N PHE A 328 -15.29 8.28 -1.75
CA PHE A 328 -14.57 7.00 -1.91
C PHE A 328 -15.44 5.91 -2.53
N GLU A 329 -16.74 5.87 -2.22
CA GLU A 329 -17.69 4.96 -2.86
C GLU A 329 -17.75 5.15 -4.37
N VAL A 330 -17.82 6.40 -4.83
CA VAL A 330 -17.76 6.77 -6.26
C VAL A 330 -16.37 6.50 -6.84
N ALA A 331 -15.31 6.87 -6.12
CA ALA A 331 -13.93 6.70 -6.58
C ALA A 331 -13.57 5.23 -6.86
N ALA A 332 -14.13 4.29 -6.08
CA ALA A 332 -13.87 2.87 -6.24
C ALA A 332 -14.30 2.30 -7.60
N ASP A 333 -15.24 2.95 -8.30
CA ASP A 333 -15.69 2.54 -9.64
C ASP A 333 -14.71 3.01 -10.75
N LEU A 334 -13.95 4.08 -10.50
CA LEU A 334 -13.09 4.72 -11.50
C LEU A 334 -11.99 3.81 -12.08
N PRO A 335 -11.30 2.94 -11.32
CA PRO A 335 -10.35 1.98 -11.89
C PRO A 335 -10.98 1.04 -12.93
N ALA A 336 -12.21 0.59 -12.70
CA ALA A 336 -12.92 -0.30 -13.61
C ALA A 336 -13.41 0.47 -14.85
N ILE A 337 -13.94 1.68 -14.65
CA ILE A 337 -14.33 2.60 -15.74
C ILE A 337 -13.12 2.93 -16.62
N TYR A 338 -11.96 3.18 -16.00
CA TYR A 338 -10.69 3.39 -16.70
C TYR A 338 -10.35 2.21 -17.59
N ASP A 339 -10.37 0.99 -17.03
CA ASP A 339 -10.09 -0.23 -17.77
C ASP A 339 -11.04 -0.45 -18.94
N LYS A 340 -12.32 -0.08 -18.81
CA LYS A 340 -13.31 -0.11 -19.90
C LYS A 340 -12.96 0.87 -21.01
N LEU A 341 -12.69 2.14 -20.68
CA LEU A 341 -12.29 3.12 -21.69
C LEU A 341 -10.94 2.82 -22.33
N TYR A 342 -10.00 2.25 -21.57
CA TYR A 342 -8.69 1.86 -22.07
C TYR A 342 -8.76 0.93 -23.28
N VAL A 343 -9.73 0.02 -23.30
CA VAL A 343 -9.98 -0.92 -24.39
C VAL A 343 -10.89 -0.32 -25.45
N SER A 344 -12.01 0.31 -25.06
CA SER A 344 -13.04 0.74 -26.01
C SER A 344 -12.77 2.09 -26.70
N PHE A 345 -11.82 2.90 -26.21
CA PHE A 345 -11.53 4.22 -26.77
C PHE A 345 -11.21 4.18 -28.27
N GLY A 346 -10.40 3.21 -28.70
CA GLY A 346 -10.01 3.07 -30.10
C GLY A 346 -11.21 2.86 -31.03
N ASP A 347 -12.19 2.08 -30.60
CA ASP A 347 -13.40 1.81 -31.38
C ASP A 347 -14.28 3.06 -31.48
N TYR A 348 -14.51 3.75 -30.36
CA TYR A 348 -15.24 5.01 -30.37
C TYR A 348 -14.54 6.05 -31.27
N TYR A 349 -13.22 6.13 -31.24
CA TYR A 349 -12.44 7.01 -32.09
C TYR A 349 -12.61 6.67 -33.58
N ASN A 350 -12.55 5.39 -33.94
CA ASN A 350 -12.68 4.93 -35.32
C ASN A 350 -14.09 5.13 -35.89
N ARG A 351 -15.14 4.92 -35.09
CA ARG A 351 -16.53 5.17 -35.50
C ARG A 351 -16.80 6.65 -35.81
N ASN A 352 -15.98 7.54 -35.26
CA ASN A 352 -15.99 8.97 -35.57
C ASN A 352 -15.06 9.35 -36.74
N GLY A 353 -14.81 8.42 -37.66
CA GLY A 353 -14.01 8.66 -38.87
C GLY A 353 -12.49 8.71 -38.64
N GLY A 354 -12.03 8.31 -37.45
CA GLY A 354 -10.61 8.26 -37.10
C GLY A 354 -9.89 6.99 -37.57
N LYS A 355 -8.55 7.01 -37.53
CA LYS A 355 -7.69 5.83 -37.69
C LYS A 355 -6.80 5.66 -36.46
N PHE A 356 -7.38 5.19 -35.35
CA PHE A 356 -6.72 5.16 -34.04
C PHE A 356 -5.40 4.38 -34.04
N GLY A 357 -5.40 3.16 -34.58
CA GLY A 357 -4.17 2.36 -34.73
C GLY A 357 -3.14 2.97 -35.69
N GLY A 358 -3.52 4.01 -36.45
CA GLY A 358 -2.63 4.79 -37.31
C GLY A 358 -1.74 5.77 -36.56
N ILE A 359 -2.17 6.21 -35.36
CA ILE A 359 -1.52 7.23 -34.54
C ILE A 359 -0.17 6.71 -34.03
N THR A 360 0.89 7.49 -34.19
CA THR A 360 2.27 7.12 -33.84
C THR A 360 2.40 6.64 -32.39
N ALA A 361 1.83 7.37 -31.44
CA ALA A 361 1.86 7.00 -30.03
C ALA A 361 1.14 5.67 -29.73
N VAL A 362 0.05 5.37 -30.46
CA VAL A 362 -0.71 4.12 -30.33
C VAL A 362 0.10 2.96 -30.92
N LYS A 363 0.65 3.12 -32.12
CA LYS A 363 1.54 2.12 -32.74
C LYS A 363 2.68 1.76 -31.80
N ALA A 364 3.39 2.76 -31.28
CA ALA A 364 4.51 2.55 -30.38
C ALA A 364 4.12 1.75 -29.12
N LYS A 365 2.92 1.98 -28.56
CA LYS A 365 2.42 1.23 -27.39
C LYS A 365 2.06 -0.23 -27.68
N ASN A 366 1.85 -0.60 -28.94
CA ASN A 366 1.52 -1.95 -29.36
C ASN A 366 2.76 -2.77 -29.76
N LEU A 367 3.95 -2.16 -29.77
CA LEU A 367 5.21 -2.80 -30.13
C LEU A 367 6.14 -2.97 -28.91
N ASN A 368 6.94 -4.03 -28.92
CA ASN A 368 8.00 -4.25 -27.94
C ASN A 368 9.26 -3.43 -28.31
N LYS A 369 10.32 -3.50 -27.47
CA LYS A 369 11.59 -2.79 -27.72
C LYS A 369 12.30 -3.19 -29.04
N LYS A 370 11.96 -4.35 -29.61
CA LYS A 370 12.49 -4.86 -30.87
C LYS A 370 11.62 -4.50 -32.07
N GLY A 371 10.47 -3.86 -31.85
CA GLY A 371 9.52 -3.50 -32.91
C GLY A 371 8.49 -4.59 -33.23
N ASP A 372 8.44 -5.71 -32.49
CA ASP A 372 7.42 -6.74 -32.71
C ASP A 372 6.14 -6.43 -31.95
N ARG A 373 4.99 -6.91 -32.44
CA ARG A 373 3.71 -6.83 -31.72
C ARG A 373 3.81 -7.44 -30.32
N ILE A 374 3.28 -6.73 -29.33
CA ILE A 374 3.17 -7.23 -27.96
C ILE A 374 2.14 -8.37 -27.94
N LYS A 375 2.59 -9.56 -27.49
CA LYS A 375 1.77 -10.77 -27.43
C LYS A 375 0.83 -10.84 -26.22
N THR A 376 1.10 -10.05 -25.18
CA THR A 376 0.32 -10.03 -23.95
C THR A 376 0.02 -8.60 -23.55
N LYS A 377 -1.20 -8.16 -23.85
CA LYS A 377 -1.72 -6.86 -23.43
C LYS A 377 -2.61 -7.07 -22.21
N LYS A 378 -2.56 -6.15 -21.24
CA LYS A 378 -3.33 -6.25 -20.01
C LYS A 378 -3.98 -4.92 -19.67
N LYS A 379 -5.19 -4.97 -19.12
CA LYS A 379 -5.87 -3.80 -18.59
C LYS A 379 -5.08 -3.25 -17.38
N PRO A 380 -4.92 -1.92 -17.25
CA PRO A 380 -4.07 -1.35 -16.21
C PRO A 380 -4.43 -1.72 -14.77
N PHE A 381 -5.72 -1.75 -14.41
CA PHE A 381 -6.18 -1.92 -13.02
C PHE A 381 -6.61 -3.34 -12.66
N SER A 382 -7.36 -4.02 -13.52
CA SER A 382 -7.78 -5.42 -13.32
C SER A 382 -6.72 -6.44 -13.75
N GLY A 383 -5.82 -6.08 -14.67
CA GLY A 383 -4.77 -6.97 -15.16
C GLY A 383 -5.28 -8.08 -16.09
N GLU A 384 -6.56 -8.04 -16.44
CA GLU A 384 -7.18 -8.94 -17.40
C GLU A 384 -6.52 -8.77 -18.77
N SER A 385 -6.40 -9.88 -19.50
CA SER A 385 -5.86 -9.86 -20.86
C SER A 385 -6.75 -9.05 -21.79
N ILE A 386 -6.12 -8.38 -22.75
CA ILE A 386 -6.76 -7.68 -23.86
C ILE A 386 -6.44 -8.46 -25.13
N ASP A 387 -7.36 -8.46 -26.10
CA ASP A 387 -7.12 -9.10 -27.39
C ASP A 387 -5.83 -8.57 -28.03
N ILE A 388 -5.09 -9.45 -28.69
CA ILE A 388 -3.85 -9.09 -29.35
C ILE A 388 -4.07 -8.11 -30.51
N ASP A 389 -5.25 -8.13 -31.12
CA ASP A 389 -5.61 -7.24 -32.23
C ASP A 389 -6.19 -5.89 -31.76
N ASP A 390 -6.63 -5.79 -30.50
CA ASP A 390 -7.13 -4.54 -29.92
C ASP A 390 -5.99 -3.55 -29.66
N ASN A 391 -6.17 -2.29 -30.05
CA ASN A 391 -5.19 -1.25 -29.76
C ASN A 391 -5.24 -0.84 -28.28
N VAL A 392 -4.09 -0.85 -27.61
CA VAL A 392 -3.98 -0.24 -26.28
C VAL A 392 -3.92 1.28 -26.35
N THR A 393 -4.65 1.94 -25.46
CA THR A 393 -4.78 3.41 -25.47
C THR A 393 -3.76 4.07 -24.53
N PRO A 394 -2.98 5.08 -24.97
CA PRO A 394 -2.11 5.85 -24.08
C PRO A 394 -2.88 6.53 -22.94
N GLU A 395 -2.34 6.50 -21.71
CA GLU A 395 -2.99 7.07 -20.51
C GLU A 395 -3.38 8.54 -20.68
N GLY A 396 -2.52 9.34 -21.31
CA GLY A 396 -2.78 10.76 -21.52
C GLY A 396 -3.99 11.06 -22.39
N PHE A 397 -4.43 10.13 -23.25
CA PHE A 397 -5.65 10.29 -24.05
C PHE A 397 -6.92 9.95 -23.26
N ILE A 398 -6.80 9.18 -22.19
CA ILE A 398 -7.94 8.68 -21.41
C ILE A 398 -8.17 9.54 -20.17
N MET A 399 -7.11 10.00 -19.49
CA MET A 399 -7.26 10.66 -18.20
C MET A 399 -8.20 11.87 -18.22
N PRO A 400 -8.18 12.75 -19.25
CA PRO A 400 -9.16 13.83 -19.34
C PRO A 400 -10.61 13.35 -19.44
N LEU A 401 -10.86 12.24 -20.15
CA LEU A 401 -12.20 11.63 -20.23
C LEU A 401 -12.61 10.99 -18.89
N ILE A 402 -11.67 10.39 -18.16
CA ILE A 402 -11.94 9.86 -16.82
C ILE A 402 -12.31 10.98 -15.85
N TYR A 403 -11.63 12.12 -15.93
CA TYR A 403 -12.04 13.32 -15.21
C TYR A 403 -13.44 13.80 -15.62
N GLY A 404 -13.80 13.66 -16.91
CA GLY A 404 -15.11 14.02 -17.44
C GLY A 404 -16.30 13.35 -16.72
N PHE A 405 -16.11 12.15 -16.14
CA PHE A 405 -17.13 11.48 -15.32
C PHE A 405 -17.57 12.29 -14.11
N GLN A 406 -16.79 13.28 -13.65
CA GLN A 406 -17.23 14.20 -12.61
C GLN A 406 -18.54 14.91 -12.97
N ALA A 407 -18.82 15.16 -14.26
CA ALA A 407 -20.06 15.80 -14.71
C ALA A 407 -21.33 14.99 -14.42
N ILE A 408 -21.19 13.68 -14.22
CA ILE A 408 -22.30 12.78 -13.86
C ILE A 408 -22.25 12.38 -12.39
N MET A 409 -21.50 13.11 -11.56
CA MET A 409 -21.52 13.01 -10.10
C MET A 409 -22.34 14.18 -9.54
N ASP A 410 -23.25 13.89 -8.61
CA ASP A 410 -24.07 14.91 -7.94
C ASP A 410 -23.67 15.00 -6.46
N ARG A 411 -23.74 16.24 -5.93
CA ARG A 411 -23.81 16.49 -4.49
C ARG A 411 -25.28 16.49 -4.08
N VAL A 412 -25.66 15.58 -3.20
CA VAL A 412 -27.03 15.46 -2.70
C VAL A 412 -27.04 15.57 -1.19
N GLU A 413 -28.03 16.27 -0.65
CA GLU A 413 -28.27 16.30 0.79
C GLU A 413 -29.19 15.15 1.18
N VAL A 414 -28.72 14.27 2.08
CA VAL A 414 -29.46 13.12 2.60
C VAL A 414 -29.41 13.18 4.11
N ASN A 415 -30.56 13.38 4.75
CA ASN A 415 -30.67 13.48 6.21
C ASN A 415 -29.81 14.59 6.84
N GLY A 416 -29.68 15.74 6.18
CA GLY A 416 -28.86 16.87 6.65
C GLY A 416 -27.36 16.71 6.43
N GLU A 417 -26.94 15.66 5.73
CA GLU A 417 -25.55 15.42 5.36
C GLU A 417 -25.37 15.42 3.85
N ILE A 418 -24.31 16.05 3.37
CA ILE A 418 -23.99 16.02 1.95
C ILE A 418 -23.33 14.68 1.61
N LYS A 419 -23.73 14.11 0.47
CA LYS A 419 -23.16 12.91 -0.12
C LYS A 419 -22.85 13.12 -1.58
N ILE A 420 -21.78 12.52 -2.03
CA ILE A 420 -21.38 12.48 -3.45
C ILE A 420 -21.81 11.14 -4.01
N GLN A 421 -22.61 11.15 -5.08
CA GLN A 421 -23.09 9.93 -5.73
C GLN A 421 -23.10 10.08 -7.26
N TRP A 422 -23.18 8.94 -7.95
CA TRP A 422 -23.47 8.96 -9.38
C TRP A 422 -24.92 9.44 -9.62
N SER A 423 -25.08 10.42 -10.50
CA SER A 423 -26.38 10.94 -10.93
C SER A 423 -27.16 9.96 -11.81
N GLU A 424 -26.45 9.06 -12.48
CA GLU A 424 -26.98 7.97 -13.28
C GLU A 424 -25.98 6.81 -13.29
N ASN A 425 -26.38 5.62 -13.76
CA ASN A 425 -25.47 4.48 -13.79
C ASN A 425 -24.30 4.75 -14.78
N PRO A 426 -23.04 4.75 -14.32
CA PRO A 426 -21.90 5.12 -15.16
C PRO A 426 -21.65 4.15 -16.32
N TRP A 427 -22.06 2.88 -16.18
CA TRP A 427 -21.92 1.88 -17.24
C TRP A 427 -22.94 2.10 -18.35
N ASN A 428 -24.20 2.38 -18.01
CA ASN A 428 -25.23 2.73 -18.98
C ASN A 428 -24.87 4.04 -19.71
N PHE A 429 -24.33 5.02 -18.97
CA PHE A 429 -23.85 6.27 -19.57
C PHE A 429 -22.73 6.01 -20.59
N ILE A 430 -21.79 5.11 -20.27
CA ILE A 430 -20.72 4.72 -21.20
C ILE A 430 -21.29 4.16 -22.50
N GLU A 431 -22.21 3.21 -22.40
CA GLU A 431 -22.80 2.53 -23.55
C GLU A 431 -23.57 3.49 -24.46
N THR A 432 -24.25 4.47 -23.85
CA THR A 432 -25.13 5.40 -24.57
C THR A 432 -24.36 6.56 -25.21
N ASN A 433 -23.37 7.13 -24.50
CA ASN A 433 -22.88 8.47 -24.81
C ASN A 433 -21.41 8.52 -25.26
N MET A 434 -20.58 7.53 -24.91
CA MET A 434 -19.13 7.66 -25.09
C MET A 434 -18.69 7.77 -26.55
N GLU A 435 -19.43 7.19 -27.50
CA GLU A 435 -19.13 7.34 -28.92
C GLU A 435 -19.17 8.82 -29.35
N ARG A 436 -20.24 9.54 -28.99
CA ARG A 436 -20.39 10.96 -29.35
C ARG A 436 -19.42 11.85 -28.57
N ILE A 437 -19.20 11.54 -27.29
CA ILE A 437 -18.23 12.24 -26.44
C ILE A 437 -16.81 12.14 -27.04
N VAL A 438 -16.37 10.93 -27.41
CA VAL A 438 -15.07 10.73 -28.06
C VAL A 438 -15.01 11.44 -29.42
N GLY A 439 -16.11 11.43 -30.17
CA GLY A 439 -16.23 12.16 -31.43
C GLY A 439 -15.92 13.64 -31.32
N ARG A 440 -16.42 14.29 -30.27
CA ARG A 440 -16.10 15.69 -29.96
C ARG A 440 -14.69 15.86 -29.39
N TYR A 441 -14.29 15.00 -28.49
CA TYR A 441 -12.99 15.07 -27.82
C TYR A 441 -11.81 14.84 -28.78
N LYS A 442 -12.00 14.09 -29.87
CA LYS A 442 -10.93 13.70 -30.81
C LYS A 442 -10.09 14.89 -31.32
N GLY A 443 -10.71 16.05 -31.53
CA GLY A 443 -10.01 17.26 -32.02
C GLY A 443 -8.96 17.79 -31.05
N MET A 444 -9.08 17.48 -29.75
CA MET A 444 -8.04 17.79 -28.77
C MET A 444 -6.77 16.95 -28.98
N LEU A 445 -6.90 15.72 -29.49
CA LEU A 445 -5.72 14.91 -29.81
C LEU A 445 -4.94 15.55 -30.97
N GLU A 446 -5.63 16.03 -32.00
CA GLU A 446 -5.03 16.74 -33.13
C GLU A 446 -4.33 18.03 -32.67
N THR A 447 -5.00 18.83 -31.84
CA THR A 447 -4.46 20.08 -31.28
C THR A 447 -3.19 19.85 -30.46
N CYS A 448 -3.02 18.66 -29.88
CA CYS A 448 -1.84 18.27 -29.12
C CYS A 448 -0.86 17.39 -29.93
N ASP A 449 -0.91 17.43 -31.27
CA ASP A 449 -0.04 16.66 -32.18
C ASP A 449 -0.08 15.14 -31.96
N PHE A 450 -1.19 14.64 -31.40
CA PHE A 450 -1.34 13.26 -30.95
C PHE A 450 -0.26 12.81 -29.95
N ASP A 451 0.29 13.73 -29.15
CA ASP A 451 1.24 13.43 -28.08
C ASP A 451 0.48 13.20 -26.75
N PRO A 452 0.46 11.97 -26.19
CA PRO A 452 -0.23 11.69 -24.93
C PRO A 452 0.31 12.52 -23.75
N GLN A 453 1.58 12.88 -23.75
CA GLN A 453 2.15 13.70 -22.67
C GLN A 453 1.61 15.12 -22.71
N LYS A 454 1.44 15.70 -23.90
CA LYS A 454 0.81 17.01 -24.06
C LYS A 454 -0.66 16.93 -23.66
N VAL A 455 -1.43 16.00 -24.24
CA VAL A 455 -2.88 15.84 -23.96
C VAL A 455 -3.14 15.69 -22.46
N GLY A 456 -2.39 14.82 -21.77
CA GLY A 456 -2.58 14.59 -20.34
C GLY A 456 -2.16 15.76 -19.44
N LYS A 457 -1.35 16.72 -19.93
CA LYS A 457 -0.87 17.89 -19.19
C LYS A 457 -1.56 19.20 -19.60
N THR A 458 -2.37 19.20 -20.65
CA THR A 458 -3.09 20.38 -21.12
C THR A 458 -4.46 20.47 -20.46
N GLU A 459 -4.67 21.51 -19.65
CA GLU A 459 -5.92 21.76 -18.93
C GLU A 459 -7.15 21.83 -19.85
N GLN A 460 -7.02 22.43 -21.04
CA GLN A 460 -8.10 22.52 -22.02
C GLN A 460 -8.65 21.14 -22.43
N CYS A 461 -7.83 20.06 -22.38
CA CYS A 461 -8.32 18.71 -22.64
C CYS A 461 -9.32 18.24 -21.58
N TYR A 462 -9.09 18.58 -20.31
CA TYR A 462 -9.96 18.23 -19.19
C TYR A 462 -11.25 19.04 -19.23
N ILE A 463 -11.17 20.34 -19.54
CA ILE A 463 -12.34 21.21 -19.72
C ILE A 463 -13.22 20.68 -20.85
N THR A 464 -12.62 20.42 -22.02
CA THR A 464 -13.37 19.93 -23.19
C THR A 464 -14.02 18.58 -22.94
N ALA A 465 -13.33 17.66 -22.25
CA ALA A 465 -13.90 16.39 -21.83
C ALA A 465 -15.08 16.59 -20.88
N LEU A 466 -14.91 17.36 -19.80
CA LEU A 466 -15.96 17.63 -18.82
C LEU A 466 -17.21 18.24 -19.48
N ASP A 467 -17.03 19.23 -20.36
CA ASP A 467 -18.14 19.86 -21.07
C ASP A 467 -18.85 18.89 -22.02
N SER A 468 -18.10 17.99 -22.66
CA SER A 468 -18.70 16.95 -23.51
C SER A 468 -19.58 15.99 -22.69
N PHE A 469 -19.16 15.63 -21.47
CA PHE A 469 -19.98 14.82 -20.56
C PHE A 469 -21.22 15.59 -20.07
N LYS A 470 -21.09 16.87 -19.71
CA LYS A 470 -22.23 17.72 -19.31
C LYS A 470 -23.27 17.82 -20.42
N MET A 471 -22.83 18.01 -21.66
CA MET A 471 -23.73 18.11 -22.82
C MET A 471 -24.40 16.76 -23.13
N ALA A 472 -23.70 15.64 -22.97
CA ALA A 472 -24.31 14.33 -23.09
C ALA A 472 -25.35 14.08 -21.98
N LYS A 473 -25.06 14.42 -20.72
CA LYS A 473 -26.02 14.35 -19.59
C LYS A 473 -27.27 15.21 -19.86
N ALA A 474 -27.11 16.36 -20.50
CA ALA A 474 -28.21 17.24 -20.88
C ALA A 474 -28.97 16.80 -22.16
N GLY A 475 -28.55 15.72 -22.84
CA GLY A 475 -29.21 15.19 -24.03
C GLY A 475 -29.02 16.03 -25.30
N ILE A 476 -27.98 16.86 -25.37
CA ILE A 476 -27.73 17.81 -26.47
C ILE A 476 -26.51 17.47 -27.33
N LEU A 477 -25.99 16.24 -27.24
CA LEU A 477 -24.77 15.78 -27.93
C LEU A 477 -25.03 14.77 -29.04
#